data_AF-A0A268TPK7-F1
#
_entry.id   AF-A0A268TPK7-F1
#
_cell.length_a   1.000
_cell.length_b   1.000
_cell.length_c   1.000
_cell.angle_alpha   90.00
_cell.angle_beta   90.00
_cell.angle_gamma   90.00
#
_symmetry.space_group_name_H-M   'P 1'
#
loop_
_entity.id
_entity.type
_entity.pdbx_description
1 polymer ?
#
loop_
_entity_poly.entity_id
_entity_poly.type
_entity_poly.pdbx_seq_one_letter_code
_entity_poly.pdbx_strand_id
1 'polypeptide(L)' 'MVKIDRVKSIISLLEKILLAFIIALFGMISYIVINIYKLTYFQIGITIIGILITLVILFFLIRVYFKKLKELEDL' A
#
# COMPACT_ATOMS: atom_id res chain seq x y z
N MET A 1 -25.42 0.17 15.73
CA MET A 1 -25.31 -0.72 14.56
C MET A 1 -24.79 0.01 13.33
N VAL A 2 -25.54 0.93 12.70
CA VAL A 2 -25.14 1.61 11.43
C VAL A 2 -23.73 2.26 11.42
N LYS A 3 -23.30 2.88 12.54
CA LYS A 3 -21.95 3.50 12.64
C LYS A 3 -20.83 2.45 12.64
N ILE A 4 -20.99 1.38 13.40
CA ILE A 4 -20.04 0.27 13.51
C ILE A 4 -19.88 -0.42 12.15
N ASP A 5 -21.00 -0.69 11.46
CA ASP A 5 -20.99 -1.33 10.14
C ASP A 5 -20.27 -0.47 9.09
N ARG A 6 -20.47 0.86 9.15
CA ARG A 6 -19.76 1.81 8.28
C ARG A 6 -18.25 1.81 8.56
N VAL A 7 -17.83 1.80 9.82
CA VAL A 7 -16.40 1.76 10.18
C VAL A 7 -15.76 0.45 9.74
N LYS A 8 -16.42 -0.70 9.97
CA LYS A 8 -15.97 -2.02 9.47
C LYS A 8 -15.83 -2.06 7.94
N SER A 9 -16.77 -1.47 7.22
CA SER A 9 -16.69 -1.37 5.76
C SER A 9 -15.47 -0.57 5.29
N ILE A 10 -15.18 0.57 5.94
CA ILE A 10 -13.99 1.39 5.64
C ILE A 10 -12.69 0.62 5.95
N ILE A 11 -12.65 -0.11 7.07
CA ILE A 11 -11.50 -0.94 7.46
C ILE A 11 -11.26 -2.03 6.40
N SER A 12 -12.30 -2.74 5.98
CA SER A 12 -12.19 -3.77 4.93
C SER A 12 -11.73 -3.18 3.59
N LEU A 13 -12.18 -1.97 3.25
CA LEU A 13 -11.70 -1.25 2.06
C LEU A 13 -10.20 -0.90 2.20
N LEU A 14 -9.78 -0.39 3.34
CA LEU A 14 -8.38 -0.07 3.63
C LEU A 14 -7.49 -1.32 3.53
N GLU A 15 -7.93 -2.47 4.02
CA GLU A 15 -7.20 -3.74 3.88
C GLU A 15 -6.98 -4.14 2.43
N LYS A 16 -8.02 -4.03 1.60
CA LYS A 16 -7.93 -4.32 0.17
C LYS A 16 -6.97 -3.37 -0.54
N ILE A 17 -7.01 -2.09 -0.18
CA ILE A 17 -6.09 -1.08 -0.73
C ILE A 17 -4.66 -1.42 -0.29
N LEU A 18 -4.43 -1.69 1.00
CA LEU A 18 -3.11 -2.08 1.51
C LEU A 18 -2.56 -3.30 0.76
N LEU A 19 -3.40 -4.32 0.55
CA LEU A 19 -3.02 -5.52 -0.20
C LEU A 19 -2.63 -5.18 -1.65
N ALA A 20 -3.41 -4.34 -2.33
CA ALA A 20 -3.10 -3.91 -3.69
C ALA A 20 -1.76 -3.18 -3.78
N PHE A 21 -1.45 -2.31 -2.81
CA PHE A 21 -0.17 -1.61 -2.72
C PHE A 21 1.00 -2.55 -2.44
N ILE A 22 0.81 -3.58 -1.60
CA ILE A 22 1.82 -4.63 -1.37
C ILE A 22 2.08 -5.42 -2.66
N ILE A 23 1.02 -5.82 -3.38
CA ILE A 23 1.15 -6.52 -4.67
C ILE A 23 1.88 -5.65 -5.68
N ALA A 24 1.58 -4.35 -5.74
CA ALA A 24 2.28 -3.41 -6.62
C ALA A 24 3.77 -3.30 -6.27
N LEU A 25 4.14 -3.28 -4.99
CA LEU A 25 5.54 -3.32 -4.55
C LEU A 25 6.24 -4.58 -5.05
N PHE A 26 5.64 -5.75 -4.86
CA PHE A 26 6.18 -6.99 -5.40
C PHE A 26 6.33 -6.94 -6.92
N GLY A 27 5.34 -6.43 -7.65
CA GLY A 27 5.39 -6.27 -9.11
C GLY A 27 6.53 -5.37 -9.57
N MET A 28 6.74 -4.22 -8.92
CA MET A 28 7.85 -3.31 -9.25
C MET A 28 9.22 -3.92 -8.94
N ILE A 29 9.34 -4.64 -7.81
CA ILE A 29 10.59 -5.34 -7.46
C ILE A 29 10.86 -6.46 -8.47
N SER A 30 9.87 -7.29 -8.79
CA SER A 30 9.98 -8.36 -9.79
C SER A 30 10.36 -7.81 -11.16
N TYR A 31 9.82 -6.65 -11.56
CA TYR A 31 10.19 -6.00 -12.82
C TYR A 31 11.69 -5.69 -12.89
N ILE A 32 12.27 -5.15 -11.81
CA ILE A 32 13.72 -4.89 -11.71
C ILE A 32 14.51 -6.19 -11.80
N VAL A 33 14.13 -7.19 -11.00
CA VAL A 33 14.87 -8.47 -10.89
C VAL A 33 14.86 -9.22 -12.23
N ILE A 34 13.70 -9.32 -12.89
CA ILE A 34 13.56 -10.06 -14.15
C ILE A 34 14.32 -9.36 -15.29
N ASN A 35 14.36 -8.02 -15.30
CA ASN A 35 14.95 -7.25 -16.38
C ASN A 35 16.31 -6.63 -16.02
N ILE A 36 17.01 -7.15 -15.03
CA ILE A 36 18.22 -6.52 -14.48
C ILE A 36 19.32 -6.27 -15.52
N TYR A 37 19.42 -7.12 -16.54
CA TYR A 37 20.39 -6.98 -17.64
C TYR A 37 19.91 -6.12 -18.82
N LYS A 38 18.63 -5.76 -18.84
CA LYS A 38 17.99 -4.99 -19.92
C LYS A 38 17.64 -3.56 -19.51
N LEU A 39 17.53 -3.31 -18.21
CA LEU A 39 17.14 -2.01 -17.68
C LEU A 39 18.28 -1.01 -17.75
N THR A 40 17.97 0.18 -18.28
CA THR A 40 18.88 1.32 -18.21
C THR A 40 18.85 1.93 -16.80
N TYR A 41 19.94 2.54 -16.35
CA TYR A 41 20.03 3.24 -15.05
C TYR A 41 18.86 4.22 -14.80
N PHE A 42 18.35 4.88 -15.85
CA PHE A 42 17.19 5.76 -15.76
C PHE A 42 15.89 5.02 -15.38
N GLN A 43 15.63 3.85 -15.98
CA GLN A 43 14.45 3.04 -15.68
C GLN A 43 14.51 2.47 -14.26
N ILE A 44 15.70 2.06 -13.82
CA ILE A 44 15.95 1.63 -12.44
C ILE A 44 15.68 2.79 -11.48
N GLY A 45 16.19 3.99 -11.79
CA GLY A 45 15.96 5.19 -11.01
C GLY A 45 14.47 5.53 -10.85
N ILE A 46 13.72 5.54 -11.95
CA ILE A 46 12.26 5.75 -11.91
C ILE A 46 11.56 4.69 -11.06
N THR A 47 11.94 3.42 -11.24
CA THR A 47 11.30 2.33 -10.49
C THR A 47 11.58 2.44 -8.99
N ILE A 48 12.80 2.81 -8.60
CA ILE A 48 13.15 3.06 -7.19
C ILE A 48 12.33 4.24 -6.62
N ILE A 49 12.17 5.33 -7.38
CA ILE A 49 11.33 6.47 -6.96
C ILE A 49 9.87 6.00 -6.79
N GLY A 50 9.36 5.19 -7.71
CA GLY A 50 8.02 4.59 -7.60
C GLY A 50 7.86 3.74 -6.35
N ILE A 51 8.85 2.91 -6.02
CA ILE A 51 8.88 2.12 -4.77
C ILE A 51 8.86 3.05 -3.55
N LEU A 52 9.68 4.10 -3.52
CA LEU A 52 9.73 5.05 -2.40
C LEU A 52 8.37 5.76 -2.20
N ILE A 53 7.76 6.26 -3.26
CA ILE A 53 6.43 6.89 -3.20
C ILE A 53 5.40 5.89 -2.68
N THR A 54 5.44 4.66 -3.17
CA THR A 54 4.52 3.59 -2.76
C THR A 54 4.68 3.28 -1.27
N LEU A 55 5.91 3.20 -0.76
CA LEU A 55 6.17 3.01 0.68
C LEU A 55 5.63 4.17 1.53
N VAL A 56 5.80 5.41 1.08
CA VAL A 56 5.24 6.58 1.79
C VAL A 56 3.72 6.50 1.86
N ILE A 57 3.05 6.19 0.74
CA ILE A 57 1.59 6.05 0.71
C ILE A 57 1.14 4.90 1.63
N LEU A 58 1.83 3.78 1.60
CA LEU A 58 1.54 2.60 2.42
C LEU A 58 1.67 2.93 3.91
N PHE A 59 2.69 3.67 4.31
CA PHE A 59 2.85 4.17 5.68
C PHE A 59 1.65 5.02 6.14
N PHE A 60 1.19 5.95 5.30
CA PHE A 60 0.01 6.76 5.62
C PHE A 60 -1.27 5.91 5.72
N LEU A 61 -1.48 4.97 4.79
CA LEU A 61 -2.64 4.08 4.81
C LEU A 61 -2.67 3.20 6.05
N ILE A 62 -1.53 2.62 6.45
CA ILE A 62 -1.42 1.84 7.69
C ILE A 62 -1.78 2.71 8.90
N ARG A 63 -1.29 3.94 8.97
CA ARG A 63 -1.60 4.85 10.07
C ARG A 63 -3.11 5.17 10.14
N VAL A 64 -3.76 5.37 8.99
CA VAL A 64 -5.21 5.58 8.91
C VAL A 64 -5.97 4.32 9.32
N TYR A 65 -5.52 3.16 8.88
CA TYR A 65 -6.10 1.86 9.24
C TYR A 65 -6.10 1.64 10.75
N PHE A 66 -4.95 1.82 11.42
CA PHE A 66 -4.88 1.71 12.88
C PHE A 66 -5.75 2.74 13.60
N LYS A 67 -5.84 3.97 13.08
CA LYS A 67 -6.74 4.98 13.64
C LYS A 67 -8.21 4.53 13.56
N LYS A 68 -8.62 3.90 12.45
CA LYS A 68 -9.97 3.38 12.26
C LYS A 68 -10.26 2.11 13.06
N LEU A 69 -9.27 1.25 13.24
CA LEU A 69 -9.37 0.11 14.15
C LEU A 69 -9.60 0.58 15.59
N LYS A 70 -8.84 1.56 16.06
CA LYS A 70 -9.02 2.11 17.41
C LYS A 70 -10.39 2.78 17.58
N GLU A 71 -10.85 3.53 16.58
CA GLU A 71 -12.20 4.10 16.56
C GLU A 71 -13.29 3.01 16.64
N LEU A 72 -13.04 1.82 16.08
CA LEU A 72 -13.96 0.68 16.18
C LEU A 72 -13.93 0.01 17.57
N GLU A 73 -12.77 -0.04 18.22
CA GLU A 73 -12.59 -0.62 19.56
C GLU A 73 -13.18 0.28 20.65
N ASP A 74 -13.10 1.61 20.46
CA ASP A 74 -13.67 2.61 21.36
C ASP A 74 -15.22 2.78 21.21
N LEU A 75 -15.85 2.16 20.20
CA LEU A 75 -17.28 2.27 19.86
C LEU A 75 -18.12 1.06 20.33
#